data_AF-A0A961DEX0-F1
#
_entry.id   AF-A0A961DEX0-F1
#
_cell.length_a   1.000
_cell.length_b   1.000
_cell.length_c   1.000
_cell.angle_alpha   90.00
_cell.angle_beta   90.00
_cell.angle_gamma   90.00
#
_symmetry.space_group_name_H-M   'P 1'
#
loop_
_entity.id
_entity.type
_entity.pdbx_description
1 polymer ?
#
loop_
_entity_poly.entity_id
_entity_poly.type
_entity_poly.pdbx_seq_one_letter_code
_entity_poly.pdbx_strand_id
1 'polypeptide(L)'
;MILRLLPALFVVTACSLLPASKSGREQYFRTQVKPVLQQHCLQCHNGSLPPPVLNLTSKAAAFKRSASGRDYILPGDPDCSLLISAVQRGGTHPKMMPRTEVSLTEDQIGALREWIEDGAYWPDGEQGMLRAQRSGENP
;
A
#
# COMPACT_ATOMS: atom_id res chain seq x y z
N MET A 1 -55.22 11.65 37.56
CA MET A 1 -53.80 11.72 37.19
C MET A 1 -53.37 10.39 36.58
N ILE A 2 -53.34 10.28 35.25
CA ILE A 2 -52.80 9.10 34.55
C ILE A 2 -51.70 9.63 33.63
N LEU A 3 -50.45 9.46 34.06
CA LEU A 3 -49.26 9.90 33.35
C LEU A 3 -48.99 8.90 32.20
N ARG A 4 -49.28 9.30 30.96
CA ARG A 4 -48.94 8.51 29.77
C ARG A 4 -47.45 8.68 29.46
N LEU A 5 -46.68 7.65 29.76
CA LEU A 5 -45.28 7.52 29.34
C LEU A 5 -45.23 7.27 27.83
N LEU A 6 -44.70 8.23 27.07
CA LEU A 6 -44.34 8.04 25.66
C LEU A 6 -43.02 7.25 25.59
N PRO A 7 -42.92 6.17 24.81
CA PRO A 7 -41.64 5.52 24.59
C PRO A 7 -40.78 6.42 23.71
N ALA A 8 -39.64 6.87 24.24
CA ALA A 8 -38.63 7.55 23.46
C ALA A 8 -38.08 6.56 22.41
N LEU A 9 -38.46 6.77 21.15
CA LEU A 9 -37.95 6.02 20.02
C LEU A 9 -36.49 6.44 19.80
N PHE A 10 -35.56 5.73 20.44
CA PHE A 10 -34.13 5.83 20.16
C PHE A 10 -33.88 5.26 18.76
N VAL A 11 -33.86 6.13 17.74
CA VAL A 11 -33.32 5.77 16.43
C VAL A 11 -31.81 5.71 16.58
N VAL A 12 -31.30 4.52 16.92
CA VAL A 12 -29.87 4.23 16.87
C VAL A 12 -29.51 4.06 15.39
N THR A 13 -29.14 5.15 14.74
CA THR A 13 -28.57 5.10 13.39
C THR A 13 -27.18 4.46 13.49
N ALA A 14 -27.13 3.13 13.34
CA ALA A 14 -25.89 2.40 13.22
C ALA A 14 -25.20 2.81 11.91
N CYS A 15 -24.25 3.74 12.01
CA CYS A 15 -23.29 4.01 10.94
C CYS A 15 -22.37 2.78 10.86
N SER A 16 -22.76 1.77 10.10
CA SER A 16 -21.95 0.58 9.86
C SER A 16 -20.75 0.97 9.00
N LEU A 17 -19.56 1.10 9.61
CA LEU A 17 -18.30 1.04 8.91
C LEU A 17 -18.14 -0.40 8.38
N LEU A 18 -18.63 -0.65 7.17
CA LEU A 18 -18.42 -1.92 6.49
C LEU A 18 -16.93 -2.00 6.10
N PRO A 19 -16.20 -3.05 6.52
CA PRO A 19 -14.85 -3.27 6.04
C PRO A 19 -14.87 -3.44 4.52
N ALA A 20 -13.85 -2.92 3.84
CA ALA A 20 -13.73 -3.04 2.40
C ALA A 20 -13.82 -4.52 1.99
N SER A 21 -14.76 -4.83 1.08
CA SER A 21 -14.90 -6.18 0.55
C SER A 21 -13.60 -6.63 -0.13
N LYS A 22 -13.30 -7.94 -0.14
CA LYS A 22 -12.10 -8.50 -0.81
C LYS A 22 -11.98 -8.01 -2.26
N SER A 23 -13.10 -7.88 -2.96
CA SER A 23 -13.16 -7.30 -4.33
C SER A 23 -12.79 -5.82 -4.39
N GLY A 24 -13.19 -5.02 -3.39
CA GLY A 24 -12.82 -3.60 -3.31
C GLY A 24 -11.32 -3.41 -3.11
N ARG A 25 -10.72 -4.17 -2.19
CA ARG A 25 -9.28 -4.11 -1.92
C ARG A 25 -8.43 -4.59 -3.09
N GLU A 26 -8.89 -5.63 -3.78
CA GLU A 26 -8.25 -6.09 -5.01
C GLU A 26 -8.29 -5.01 -6.10
N GLN A 27 -9.45 -4.38 -6.32
CA GLN A 27 -9.58 -3.31 -7.29
C GLN A 27 -8.65 -2.14 -6.94
N TYR A 28 -8.63 -1.72 -5.67
CA TYR A 28 -7.76 -0.64 -5.19
C TYR A 28 -6.28 -0.96 -5.44
N PHE A 29 -5.83 -2.18 -5.08
CA PHE A 29 -4.46 -2.60 -5.37
C PHE A 29 -4.16 -2.53 -6.87
N ARG A 30 -5.05 -3.05 -7.72
CA ARG A 30 -4.84 -3.11 -9.17
C ARG A 30 -4.77 -1.73 -9.82
N THR A 31 -5.57 -0.78 -9.37
CA THR A 31 -5.68 0.54 -10.01
C THR A 31 -4.82 1.61 -9.38
N GLN A 32 -4.59 1.56 -8.07
CA GLN A 32 -3.88 2.62 -7.34
C GLN A 32 -2.45 2.22 -6.95
N VAL A 33 -2.25 0.97 -6.51
CA VAL A 33 -0.97 0.54 -5.92
C VAL A 33 -0.03 -0.06 -6.96
N LYS A 34 -0.54 -1.04 -7.70
CA LYS A 34 0.21 -1.84 -8.67
C LYS A 34 0.91 -0.97 -9.72
N PRO A 35 0.28 0.05 -10.34
CA PRO A 35 0.96 0.93 -11.28
C PRO A 35 2.15 1.68 -10.65
N VAL A 36 1.99 2.17 -9.41
CA VAL A 36 3.05 2.90 -8.70
C VAL A 36 4.26 2.00 -8.46
N LEU A 37 4.04 0.78 -7.95
CA LEU A 37 5.12 -0.17 -7.70
C LEU A 37 5.81 -0.59 -9.01
N GLN A 38 5.04 -0.83 -10.07
CA GLN A 38 5.59 -1.26 -11.36
C GLN A 38 6.42 -0.18 -12.05
N GLN A 39 5.97 1.07 -11.98
CA GLN A 39 6.62 2.20 -12.66
C GLN A 39 7.85 2.70 -11.88
N HIS A 40 7.75 2.81 -10.56
CA HIS A 40 8.75 3.53 -9.76
C HIS A 40 9.68 2.62 -8.94
N CYS A 41 9.30 1.37 -8.70
CA CYS A 41 10.05 0.51 -7.78
C CYS A 41 10.76 -0.66 -8.47
N LEU A 42 10.16 -1.25 -9.51
CA LEU A 42 10.69 -2.47 -10.14
C LEU A 42 11.97 -2.27 -10.96
N GLN A 43 12.40 -1.04 -11.23
CA GLN A 43 13.70 -0.83 -11.86
C GLN A 43 14.84 -1.39 -11.00
N CYS A 44 14.72 -1.31 -9.67
CA CYS A 44 15.74 -1.79 -8.72
C CYS A 44 15.25 -2.94 -7.82
N HIS A 45 13.95 -3.01 -7.51
CA HIS A 45 13.37 -3.98 -6.57
C HIS A 45 12.71 -5.19 -7.26
N ASN A 46 13.25 -5.59 -8.42
CA ASN A 46 12.79 -6.73 -9.23
C ASN A 46 13.44 -8.08 -8.84
N GLY A 47 14.11 -8.15 -7.68
CA GLY A 47 14.74 -9.37 -7.20
C GLY A 47 16.10 -9.71 -7.82
N SER A 48 16.63 -8.89 -8.74
CA SER A 48 18.01 -9.04 -9.23
C SER A 48 19.07 -8.68 -8.18
N LEU A 49 18.72 -7.85 -7.18
CA LEU A 49 19.59 -7.51 -6.07
C LEU A 49 19.45 -8.51 -4.92
N PRO A 50 20.56 -8.99 -4.32
CA PRO A 50 20.51 -9.96 -3.23
C PRO A 50 19.94 -9.34 -1.94
N PRO A 51 19.40 -10.17 -1.02
CA PRO A 51 19.02 -9.74 0.31
C PRO A 51 20.17 -8.99 1.02
N PRO A 52 19.88 -8.00 1.86
CA PRO A 52 18.57 -7.70 2.44
C PRO A 52 17.71 -6.76 1.59
N VAL A 53 18.06 -6.45 0.34
CA VAL A 53 17.30 -5.49 -0.49
C VAL A 53 15.83 -5.93 -0.64
N LEU A 54 14.91 -4.97 -0.51
CA LEU A 54 13.48 -5.19 -0.77
C LEU A 54 13.27 -5.83 -2.14
N ASN A 55 12.47 -6.89 -2.19
CA ASN A 55 12.13 -7.59 -3.41
C ASN A 55 10.61 -7.60 -3.58
N LEU A 56 10.14 -6.99 -4.66
CA LEU A 56 8.71 -6.82 -4.97
C LEU A 56 8.18 -7.84 -5.98
N THR A 57 8.96 -8.86 -6.38
CA THR A 57 8.51 -9.86 -7.38
C THR A 57 7.40 -10.77 -6.87
N SER A 58 7.22 -10.87 -5.57
CA SER A 58 6.13 -11.62 -4.95
C SER A 58 5.76 -11.02 -3.61
N LYS A 59 4.51 -11.24 -3.20
CA LYS A 59 4.03 -10.94 -1.85
C LYS A 59 4.98 -11.49 -0.79
N ALA A 60 5.30 -12.79 -0.86
CA ALA A 60 6.17 -13.43 0.13
C ALA A 60 7.56 -12.77 0.26
N ALA A 61 8.12 -12.24 -0.83
CA ALA A 61 9.39 -11.51 -0.80
C ALA A 61 9.22 -10.07 -0.28
N ALA A 62 8.14 -9.39 -0.65
CA ALA A 62 7.88 -7.99 -0.31
C ALA A 62 7.62 -7.79 1.19
N PHE A 63 7.02 -8.78 1.85
CA PHE A 63 6.69 -8.76 3.28
C PHE A 63 7.82 -9.30 4.19
N LYS A 64 9.03 -9.51 3.66
CA LYS A 64 10.20 -9.84 4.50
C LYS A 64 10.65 -8.62 5.31
N ARG A 65 11.38 -8.90 6.39
CA ARG A 65 12.05 -7.87 7.20
C ARG A 65 13.38 -7.46 6.55
N SER A 66 13.76 -6.21 6.74
CA SER A 66 15.08 -5.68 6.39
C SER A 66 16.18 -6.28 7.27
N ALA A 67 17.44 -6.04 6.92
CA ALA A 67 18.59 -6.45 7.74
C ALA A 67 18.59 -5.85 9.16
N SER A 68 17.96 -4.69 9.37
CA SER A 68 17.81 -4.11 10.71
C SER A 68 16.62 -4.69 11.48
N GLY A 69 15.94 -5.68 10.92
CA GLY A 69 14.77 -6.30 11.53
C GLY A 69 13.53 -5.42 11.48
N ARG A 70 13.46 -4.40 10.61
CA ARG A 70 12.23 -3.60 10.39
C ARG A 70 11.45 -4.15 9.20
N ASP A 71 10.13 -4.06 9.24
CA ASP A 71 9.29 -4.50 8.12
C ASP A 71 9.37 -3.52 6.94
N TYR A 72 9.49 -4.05 5.72
CA TYR A 72 9.40 -3.23 4.52
C TYR A 72 7.99 -2.67 4.35
N ILE A 73 7.01 -3.55 4.53
CA ILE A 73 5.59 -3.28 4.48
C ILE A 73 4.99 -3.94 5.72
N LEU A 74 4.45 -3.15 6.64
CA LEU A 74 3.78 -3.61 7.86
C LEU A 74 2.26 -3.38 7.70
N PRO A 75 1.46 -4.43 7.44
CA PRO A 75 0.01 -4.31 7.35
C PRO A 75 -0.60 -3.56 8.54
N GLY A 76 -1.41 -2.56 8.25
CA GLY A 76 -2.11 -1.74 9.25
C GLY A 76 -1.29 -0.59 9.83
N ASP A 77 0.01 -0.49 9.53
CA ASP A 77 0.88 0.55 10.08
C ASP A 77 1.81 1.12 9.00
N PRO A 78 1.33 2.13 8.24
CA PRO A 78 2.15 2.79 7.23
C PRO A 78 3.35 3.53 7.83
N ASP A 79 3.23 4.09 9.03
CA ASP A 79 4.28 4.93 9.62
C ASP A 79 5.48 4.09 10.08
N CYS A 80 5.24 2.86 10.55
CA CYS A 80 6.30 1.91 10.86
C CYS A 80 6.89 1.21 9.63
N SER A 81 6.21 1.26 8.47
CA SER A 81 6.65 0.64 7.21
C SER A 81 7.83 1.38 6.57
N LEU A 82 8.93 0.67 6.29
CA LEU A 82 10.09 1.29 5.63
C LEU A 82 9.77 1.84 4.24
N LEU A 83 8.82 1.24 3.52
CA LEU A 83 8.39 1.72 2.20
C LEU A 83 7.93 3.18 2.27
N ILE A 84 7.01 3.50 3.18
CA ILE A 84 6.46 4.85 3.35
C ILE A 84 7.54 5.82 3.82
N SER A 85 8.31 5.42 4.84
CA SER A 85 9.46 6.20 5.31
C SER A 85 10.45 6.52 4.18
N ALA A 86 10.64 5.61 3.23
CA ALA A 86 11.56 5.82 2.12
C ALA A 86 11.01 6.86 1.13
N VAL A 87 9.78 6.65 0.63
CA VAL A 87 9.19 7.51 -0.40
C VAL A 87 8.86 8.92 0.09
N GLN A 88 8.53 9.09 1.38
CA GLN A 88 8.24 10.41 1.95
C GLN A 88 9.48 11.30 2.14
N ARG A 89 10.66 10.71 2.39
CA ARG A 89 11.88 11.51 2.65
C ARG A 89 12.51 12.08 1.37
N GLY A 90 12.08 11.60 0.20
CA GLY A 90 12.58 12.07 -1.10
C GLY A 90 14.04 11.69 -1.39
N GLY A 91 14.40 11.68 -2.68
CA GLY A 91 15.68 11.20 -3.21
C GLY A 91 16.93 12.04 -2.89
N THR A 92 16.91 12.88 -1.84
CA THR A 92 18.01 13.83 -1.54
C THR A 92 19.26 13.18 -0.94
N HIS A 93 19.21 11.88 -0.60
CA HIS A 93 20.35 11.14 -0.11
C HIS A 93 20.58 9.92 -1.02
N PRO A 94 21.83 9.58 -1.37
CA PRO A 94 22.16 8.47 -2.27
C PRO A 94 21.77 7.08 -1.76
N LYS A 95 21.17 6.96 -0.57
CA LYS A 95 20.63 5.73 0.01
C LYS A 95 19.10 5.77 0.14
N MET A 96 18.46 6.88 -0.20
CA MET A 96 17.01 7.07 -0.18
C MET A 96 16.38 6.63 -1.50
N MET A 97 15.09 6.28 -1.44
CA MET A 97 14.30 5.77 -2.56
C MET A 97 13.09 6.68 -2.75
N PRO A 98 12.64 6.91 -4.00
CA PRO A 98 13.23 6.40 -5.24
C PRO A 98 14.55 7.12 -5.58
N ARG A 99 15.45 6.42 -6.29
CA ARG A 99 16.71 6.99 -6.83
C ARG A 99 16.54 7.68 -8.18
N THR A 100 15.31 7.79 -8.65
CA THR A 100 14.96 8.47 -9.89
C THR A 100 14.84 9.97 -9.64
N GLU A 101 15.12 10.79 -10.66
CA GLU A 101 14.88 12.23 -10.58
C GLU A 101 13.40 12.57 -10.39
N VAL A 102 12.51 11.64 -10.77
CA VAL A 102 11.06 11.74 -10.55
C VAL A 102 10.73 11.23 -9.16
N SER A 103 10.35 12.16 -8.28
CA SER A 103 9.69 11.84 -7.01
C SER A 103 8.27 11.35 -7.27
N LEU A 104 7.77 10.47 -6.40
CA LEU A 104 6.34 10.15 -6.39
C LEU A 104 5.55 11.44 -6.07
N THR A 105 4.36 11.53 -6.64
CA THR A 105 3.36 12.55 -6.28
C THR A 105 2.75 12.24 -4.91
N GLU A 106 2.18 13.25 -4.25
CA GLU A 106 1.46 13.07 -2.98
C GLU A 106 0.33 12.05 -3.10
N ASP A 107 -0.40 12.03 -4.23
CA ASP A 107 -1.47 11.05 -4.47
C ASP A 107 -0.93 9.62 -4.55
N GLN A 108 0.23 9.42 -5.19
CA GLN A 108 0.86 8.09 -5.25
C GLN A 108 1.38 7.64 -3.89
N ILE A 109 1.95 8.55 -3.10
CA ILE A 109 2.37 8.25 -1.72
C ILE A 109 1.13 7.94 -0.87
N GLY A 110 0.06 8.73 -1.01
CA GLY A 110 -1.23 8.52 -0.36
C GLY A 110 -1.83 7.16 -0.68
N ALA A 111 -1.80 6.75 -1.95
CA ALA A 111 -2.29 5.44 -2.38
C ALA A 111 -1.52 4.27 -1.73
N LEU A 112 -0.19 4.39 -1.65
CA LEU A 112 0.62 3.39 -0.94
C LEU A 112 0.31 3.38 0.57
N ARG A 113 0.10 4.56 1.16
CA ARG A 113 -0.19 4.70 2.60
C ARG A 113 -1.54 4.08 2.96
N GLU A 114 -2.59 4.43 2.22
CA GLU A 114 -3.95 3.90 2.40
C GLU A 114 -3.97 2.38 2.19
N TRP A 115 -3.29 1.88 1.16
CA TRP A 115 -3.18 0.44 0.94
C TRP A 115 -2.56 -0.29 2.13
N ILE A 116 -1.49 0.25 2.73
CA ILE A 116 -0.86 -0.36 3.90
C ILE A 116 -1.79 -0.28 5.12
N GLU A 117 -2.41 0.88 5.33
CA GLU A 117 -3.37 1.12 6.41
C GLU A 117 -4.54 0.12 6.36
N ASP A 118 -5.04 -0.20 5.17
CA ASP A 118 -6.08 -1.22 4.94
C ASP A 118 -5.57 -2.68 4.94
N GLY A 119 -4.40 -2.91 5.55
CA GLY A 119 -3.81 -4.23 5.76
C GLY A 119 -2.97 -4.75 4.59
N ALA A 120 -2.55 -3.87 3.69
CA ALA A 120 -1.65 -4.17 2.57
C ALA A 120 -2.14 -5.38 1.73
N TYR A 121 -3.43 -5.43 1.41
CA TYR A 121 -4.00 -6.53 0.65
C TYR A 121 -3.29 -6.69 -0.70
N TRP A 122 -2.69 -7.87 -0.90
CA TRP A 122 -1.98 -8.23 -2.13
C TRP A 122 -2.71 -9.42 -2.76
N PRO A 123 -3.32 -9.26 -3.96
CA PRO A 123 -4.08 -10.32 -4.63
C PRO A 123 -3.21 -11.51 -5.03
N ASP A 124 -3.78 -12.71 -5.08
CA ASP A 124 -3.08 -13.87 -5.61
C ASP A 124 -3.15 -13.89 -7.16
N GLY A 125 -2.28 -14.68 -7.78
CA GLY A 125 -2.26 -14.87 -9.24
C GLY A 125 -1.84 -13.62 -10.04
N GLU A 126 -2.33 -13.51 -11.27
CA GLU A 126 -1.92 -12.46 -12.23
C GLU A 126 -2.20 -11.04 -11.71
N GLN A 127 -3.25 -10.87 -10.91
CA GLN A 127 -3.61 -9.55 -10.39
C GLN A 127 -2.56 -9.00 -9.42
N GLY A 128 -1.95 -9.86 -8.59
CA GLY A 128 -0.84 -9.49 -7.72
C GLY A 128 0.54 -9.52 -8.37
N MET A 129 0.66 -10.03 -9.59
CA MET A 129 1.96 -10.10 -10.27
C MET A 129 2.39 -8.71 -10.73
N LEU A 130 3.57 -8.26 -10.28
CA LEU A 130 4.16 -7.01 -10.73
C LEU A 130 5.14 -7.28 -11.89
N ARG A 131 5.06 -6.47 -12.94
CA ARG A 131 5.94 -6.54 -14.12
C ARG A 131 6.56 -5.17 -14.37
N ALA A 132 7.87 -5.10 -14.63
CA ALA A 132 8.50 -3.82 -14.95
C ALA A 132 7.85 -3.25 -16.22
N GLN A 133 7.32 -2.04 -16.15
CA GLN A 133 6.81 -1.34 -17.33
C GLN A 133 8.04 -0.90 -18.14
N ARG A 134 8.12 -1.31 -19.41
CA ARG A 134 9.15 -0.79 -20.32
C ARG A 134 8.70 0.59 -20.76
N SER A 135 9.52 1.62 -20.51
CA SER A 135 9.26 2.98 -20.97
C SER A 135 8.98 2.98 -22.48
N GLY A 136 7.72 3.10 -22.87
CA GLY A 136 7.28 3.01 -24.27
C GLY A 136 5.89 2.41 -24.48
N GLU A 137 5.36 1.64 -23.52
CA GLU A 137 3.97 1.14 -23.59
C GLU A 137 3.07 2.05 -22.75
N ASN A 138 2.65 3.18 -23.32
CA ASN A 138 1.57 3.99 -22.76
C ASN A 138 0.28 3.65 -23.52
N PRO A 139 -0.83 3.25 -22.86
CA PRO A 139 -2.12 3.17 -23.52
C PRO A 139 -2.62 4.55 -23.98
#